data_AF-A0A3D0H8S4-F1
#
_entry.id   AF-A0A3D0H8S4-F1
#
_cell.length_a   1.000
_cell.length_b   1.000
_cell.length_c   1.000
_cell.angle_alpha   90.00
_cell.angle_beta   90.00
_cell.angle_gamma   90.00
#
_symmetry.space_group_name_H-M   'P 1'
#
loop_
_entity.id
_entity.type
_entity.pdbx_description
1 polymer ?
#
loop_
_entity_poly.entity_id
_entity_poly.type
_entity_poly.pdbx_seq_one_letter_code
_entity_poly.pdbx_strand_id
1 'polypeptide(L)'
;MVPNHFKSLLSFATVFLTLTACMVGPDYRKPALDAPASFKETQGWKMAQPNDDAIRGAWWEIFNDPQLNALEEQVNISNQDLAAAEARFRQARALVQAARSSYFPTVTIGLAVARSRQSTNQSSSSSASQGDVTNSSL
;
A
#
# COMPACT_ATOMS: atom_id res chain seq x y z
N MET A 1 -19.03 -8.09 -42.13
CA MET A 1 -17.95 -7.27 -42.73
C MET A 1 -17.68 -6.11 -41.77
N VAL A 2 -16.67 -6.24 -40.89
CA VAL A 2 -16.39 -5.23 -39.85
C VAL A 2 -15.70 -4.04 -40.53
N PRO A 3 -16.20 -2.79 -40.37
CA PRO A 3 -15.67 -1.62 -41.06
C PRO A 3 -14.22 -1.35 -40.66
N ASN A 4 -13.37 -1.01 -41.63
CA ASN A 4 -11.92 -0.83 -41.45
C ASN A 4 -11.55 0.27 -40.43
N HIS A 5 -12.45 1.24 -40.19
CA HIS A 5 -12.30 2.25 -39.14
C HIS A 5 -12.31 1.66 -37.72
N PHE A 6 -13.08 0.58 -37.49
CA PHE A 6 -13.13 -0.10 -36.19
C PHE A 6 -11.81 -0.80 -35.88
N LYS A 7 -11.19 -1.42 -36.89
CA LYS A 7 -9.84 -2.02 -36.76
C LYS A 7 -8.76 -0.97 -36.51
N SER A 8 -8.84 0.18 -37.19
CA SER A 8 -7.88 1.29 -37.00
C SER A 8 -8.00 1.92 -35.60
N LEU A 9 -9.22 2.12 -35.10
CA LEU A 9 -9.47 2.62 -33.74
C LEU A 9 -8.96 1.64 -32.67
N LEU A 10 -9.18 0.34 -32.86
CA LEU A 10 -8.75 -0.69 -31.92
C LEU A 10 -7.21 -0.83 -31.89
N SER A 11 -6.54 -0.65 -33.03
CA SER A 11 -5.08 -0.62 -33.10
C SER A 11 -4.48 0.62 -32.43
N PHE A 12 -5.10 1.79 -32.58
CA PHE A 12 -4.65 3.03 -31.94
C PHE A 12 -4.83 2.99 -30.41
N ALA A 13 -5.94 2.43 -29.94
CA ALA A 13 -6.20 2.20 -28.51
C ALA A 13 -5.18 1.23 -27.88
N THR A 14 -4.78 0.19 -28.62
CA THR A 14 -3.76 -0.77 -28.16
C THR A 14 -2.38 -0.12 -28.01
N VAL A 15 -1.99 0.75 -28.94
CA VAL A 15 -0.72 1.51 -28.86
C VAL A 15 -0.73 2.48 -27.68
N PHE A 16 -1.83 3.19 -27.44
CA PHE A 16 -1.91 4.10 -26.28
C PHE A 16 -1.84 3.38 -24.93
N LEU A 17 -2.38 2.16 -24.84
CA LEU A 17 -2.40 1.37 -23.61
C LEU A 17 -1.01 0.83 -23.21
N THR A 18 -0.11 0.61 -24.19
CA THR A 18 1.25 0.11 -23.89
C THR A 18 2.21 1.20 -23.44
N LEU A 19 1.92 2.48 -23.72
CA LEU A 19 2.76 3.61 -23.29
C LEU A 19 2.67 3.90 -21.78
N THR A 20 1.57 3.54 -21.11
CA THR A 20 1.38 3.76 -19.66
C THR A 20 1.92 2.63 -18.80
N ALA A 21 2.48 1.57 -19.40
CA ALA A 21 2.97 0.38 -18.71
C ALA A 21 4.43 0.52 -18.18
N CYS A 22 5.02 1.71 -18.26
CA CYS A 22 6.38 1.92 -17.77
C CYS A 22 6.40 1.87 -16.23
N MET A 23 6.89 0.76 -15.67
CA MET A 23 7.12 0.59 -14.25
C MET A 23 8.26 1.52 -13.80
N VAL A 24 7.94 2.57 -13.05
CA VAL A 24 8.92 3.51 -12.50
C VAL A 24 9.14 3.18 -11.02
N GLY A 25 10.13 2.35 -10.76
CA GLY A 25 10.66 2.11 -9.42
C GLY A 25 12.13 1.69 -9.53
N PRO A 26 13.05 2.28 -8.77
CA PRO A 26 14.44 1.85 -8.79
C PRO A 26 14.56 0.41 -8.29
N ASP A 27 15.47 -0.36 -8.88
CA ASP A 27 15.76 -1.72 -8.42
C ASP A 27 16.17 -1.69 -6.94
N TYR A 28 15.49 -2.48 -6.11
CA TYR A 28 15.83 -2.59 -4.70
C TYR A 28 17.25 -3.17 -4.55
N ARG A 29 18.19 -2.36 -4.04
CA ARG A 29 19.53 -2.79 -3.67
C ARG A 29 19.66 -2.73 -2.16
N LYS A 30 19.98 -3.87 -1.54
CA LYS A 30 20.29 -3.91 -0.10
C LYS A 30 21.49 -2.99 0.15
N PRO A 31 21.41 -2.07 1.12
CA PRO A 31 22.54 -1.23 1.47
C PRO A 31 23.69 -2.12 1.99
N ALA A 32 24.91 -1.80 1.57
CA ALA A 32 26.09 -2.43 2.14
C ALA A 32 26.22 -2.00 3.60
N LEU A 33 26.37 -2.98 4.50
CA LEU A 33 26.62 -2.74 5.91
C LEU A 33 28.12 -2.86 6.14
N ASP A 34 28.73 -1.82 6.69
CA ASP A 34 30.13 -1.85 7.11
C ASP A 34 30.21 -2.46 8.51
N ALA A 35 30.07 -3.79 8.55
CA ALA A 35 30.19 -4.57 9.78
C ALA A 35 31.64 -5.00 9.97
N PRO A 36 32.18 -4.96 11.20
CA PRO A 36 33.53 -5.43 11.46
C PRO A 36 33.66 -6.91 11.11
N ALA A 37 34.78 -7.28 10.50
CA ALA A 37 35.06 -8.67 10.11
C ALA A 37 35.12 -9.63 11.31
N SER A 38 35.36 -9.11 12.51
CA SER A 38 35.37 -9.87 13.75
C SER A 38 34.92 -9.01 14.93
N PHE A 39 34.28 -9.66 15.91
CA PHE A 39 34.00 -9.06 17.21
C PHE A 39 35.28 -8.98 18.04
N LYS A 40 35.37 -7.99 18.93
CA LYS A 40 36.58 -7.73 19.74
C LYS A 40 36.90 -8.88 20.70
N GLU A 41 35.90 -9.63 21.12
CA GLU A 41 35.97 -10.64 22.16
C GLU A 41 36.41 -12.04 21.68
N THR A 42 36.90 -12.20 20.44
CA THR A 42 37.10 -13.52 19.80
C THR A 42 38.00 -14.54 20.51
N GLN A 43 38.79 -14.17 21.53
CA GLN A 43 39.60 -15.13 22.27
C GLN A 43 38.72 -16.04 23.15
N GLY A 44 38.67 -17.33 22.82
CA GLY A 44 37.89 -18.35 23.53
C GLY A 44 36.49 -18.60 22.96
N TRP A 45 36.10 -17.93 21.88
CA TRP A 45 34.78 -18.09 21.25
C TRP A 45 34.79 -19.15 20.15
N LYS A 46 33.76 -20.00 20.13
CA LYS A 46 33.53 -20.98 19.06
C LYS A 46 32.86 -20.31 17.87
N MET A 47 33.24 -20.72 16.65
CA MET A 47 32.54 -20.31 15.43
C MET A 47 31.06 -20.71 15.52
N ALA A 48 30.16 -19.74 15.34
CA ALA A 48 28.73 -20.01 15.37
C ALA A 48 28.33 -20.91 14.20
N GLN A 49 27.56 -21.98 14.47
CA GLN A 49 26.80 -22.72 13.48
C GLN A 49 25.34 -22.27 13.62
N PRO A 50 24.84 -21.38 12.73
CA PRO A 50 23.44 -21.01 12.72
C PRO A 50 22.58 -22.24 12.42
N ASN A 51 21.56 -22.48 13.23
CA ASN A 51 20.59 -23.54 13.02
C ASN A 51 19.22 -22.93 12.69
N ASP A 52 19.20 -22.11 11.65
CA ASP A 52 18.00 -21.36 11.26
C ASP A 52 16.94 -22.24 10.57
N ASP A 53 17.31 -23.45 10.17
CA ASP A 53 16.42 -24.45 9.58
C ASP A 53 15.59 -25.22 10.62
N ALA A 54 15.96 -25.15 11.91
CA ALA A 54 15.21 -25.79 12.97
C ALA A 54 13.96 -24.96 13.34
N ILE A 55 12.80 -25.62 13.39
CA ILE A 55 11.58 -25.02 13.93
C ILE A 55 11.83 -24.71 15.41
N ARG A 56 11.92 -23.43 15.74
CA ARG A 56 12.32 -22.95 17.08
C ARG A 56 11.26 -23.16 18.17
N GLY A 57 10.08 -23.70 17.82
CA GLY A 57 9.03 -24.10 18.77
C GLY A 57 8.75 -23.07 19.86
N ALA A 58 8.38 -23.55 21.04
CA ALA A 58 8.40 -22.78 22.27
C ALA A 58 9.86 -22.58 22.71
N TRP A 59 10.52 -21.55 22.18
CA TRP A 59 11.95 -21.28 22.41
C TRP A 59 12.34 -21.22 23.89
N TRP A 60 11.39 -20.90 24.78
CA TRP A 60 11.58 -20.81 26.22
C TRP A 60 11.65 -22.17 26.93
N GLU A 61 11.23 -23.28 26.30
CA GLU A 61 11.31 -24.62 26.91
C GLU A 61 12.77 -25.07 27.16
N ILE A 62 13.73 -24.45 26.47
CA ILE A 62 15.17 -24.71 26.64
C ILE A 62 15.63 -24.37 28.07
N PHE A 63 14.94 -23.46 28.77
CA PHE A 63 15.25 -23.12 30.16
C PHE A 63 14.77 -24.18 31.17
N ASN A 64 13.93 -25.12 30.74
CA ASN A 64 13.40 -26.22 31.55
C ASN A 64 12.74 -25.76 32.87
N ASP A 65 12.08 -24.59 32.82
CA ASP A 65 11.35 -24.01 33.96
C ASP A 65 9.83 -24.14 33.73
N PRO A 66 9.13 -24.98 34.51
CA PRO A 66 7.69 -25.16 34.36
C PRO A 66 6.88 -23.91 34.72
N GLN A 67 7.39 -23.01 35.57
CA GLN A 67 6.71 -21.74 35.86
C GLN A 67 6.81 -20.79 34.68
N LEU A 68 7.99 -20.70 34.04
CA LEU A 68 8.17 -19.91 32.83
C LEU A 68 7.25 -20.39 31.71
N ASN A 69 7.15 -21.71 31.50
CA ASN A 69 6.27 -22.27 30.48
C ASN A 69 4.80 -21.86 30.70
N ALA A 70 4.32 -21.93 31.94
CA ALA A 70 2.94 -21.55 32.27
C ALA A 70 2.68 -20.04 32.10
N LEU A 71 3.68 -19.19 32.36
CA LEU A 71 3.56 -17.74 32.16
C LEU A 71 3.55 -17.36 30.68
N GLU A 72 4.45 -17.94 29.88
CA GLU A 72 4.51 -17.69 28.43
C GLU A 72 3.21 -18.13 27.73
N GLU A 73 2.64 -19.27 28.15
CA GLU A 73 1.36 -19.74 27.59
C GLU A 73 0.19 -18.78 27.91
N GLN A 74 0.18 -18.19 29.11
CA GLN A 74 -0.81 -17.15 29.47
C GLN A 74 -0.61 -15.87 28.67
N VAL A 75 0.64 -15.40 28.54
CA VAL A 75 0.97 -14.19 27.77
C VAL A 75 0.55 -14.36 26.32
N ASN A 76 0.82 -15.52 25.70
CA ASN A 76 0.49 -15.77 24.30
C ASN A 76 -1.01 -15.57 23.97
N ILE A 77 -1.91 -15.82 24.92
CA ILE A 77 -3.36 -15.68 24.72
C ILE A 77 -3.83 -14.23 24.92
N SER A 78 -3.29 -13.52 25.91
CA SER A 78 -3.84 -12.23 26.36
C SER A 78 -2.95 -11.02 26.09
N ASN A 79 -1.87 -11.15 25.32
CA ASN A 79 -0.96 -10.04 25.05
C ASN A 79 -1.59 -8.94 24.17
N GLN A 80 -1.96 -7.83 24.81
CA GLN A 80 -2.58 -6.68 24.15
C GLN A 80 -1.60 -5.93 23.22
N ASP A 81 -0.29 -5.97 23.51
CA ASP A 81 0.71 -5.36 22.63
C ASP A 81 0.83 -6.12 21.32
N LEU A 82 0.76 -7.45 21.36
CA LEU A 82 0.73 -8.29 20.16
C LEU A 82 -0.54 -8.05 19.35
N ALA A 83 -1.70 -7.96 20.02
CA ALA A 83 -2.97 -7.63 19.36
C ALA A 83 -2.90 -6.24 18.69
N ALA A 84 -2.31 -5.25 19.35
CA ALA A 84 -2.10 -3.91 18.78
C ALA A 84 -1.13 -3.95 17.58
N ALA A 85 -0.05 -4.74 17.65
CA ALA A 85 0.89 -4.91 16.55
C ALA A 85 0.22 -5.58 15.33
N GLU A 86 -0.59 -6.61 15.54
CA GLU A 86 -1.38 -7.25 14.48
C GLU A 86 -2.36 -6.27 13.84
N ALA A 87 -3.06 -5.47 14.65
CA ALA A 87 -3.99 -4.46 14.15
C ALA A 87 -3.27 -3.39 13.29
N ARG A 88 -2.08 -2.93 13.71
CA ARG A 88 -1.24 -2.01 12.93
C ARG A 88 -0.81 -2.64 11.60
N PHE A 89 -0.44 -3.92 11.61
CA PHE A 89 -0.10 -4.64 10.39
C PHE A 89 -1.30 -4.75 9.43
N ARG A 90 -2.48 -5.08 9.97
CA ARG A 90 -3.74 -5.12 9.18
C ARG A 90 -4.08 -3.75 8.58
N GLN A 91 -3.92 -2.67 9.35
CA GLN A 91 -4.09 -1.31 8.86
C GLN A 91 -3.13 -0.99 7.71
N ALA A 92 -1.85 -1.33 7.84
CA ALA A 92 -0.86 -1.12 6.78
C ALA A 92 -1.25 -1.88 5.50
N ARG A 93 -1.72 -3.13 5.63
CA ARG A 93 -2.22 -3.91 4.48
C ARG A 93 -3.44 -3.27 3.83
N ALA A 94 -4.37 -2.74 4.61
CA ALA A 94 -5.55 -2.04 4.09
C ALA A 94 -5.16 -0.77 3.31
N LEU A 95 -4.17 -0.01 3.79
CA LEU A 95 -3.63 1.15 3.07
C LEU A 95 -3.01 0.75 1.72
N VAL A 96 -2.25 -0.34 1.68
CA VAL A 96 -1.71 -0.88 0.43
C VAL A 96 -2.82 -1.32 -0.53
N GLN A 97 -3.89 -1.95 -0.02
CA GLN A 97 -5.04 -2.33 -0.84
C GLN A 97 -5.77 -1.10 -1.41
N ALA A 98 -5.98 -0.06 -0.58
CA ALA A 98 -6.56 1.19 -1.03
C ALA A 98 -5.70 1.85 -2.12
N ALA A 99 -4.37 1.93 -1.92
CA ALA A 99 -3.45 2.46 -2.93
C ALA A 99 -3.49 1.66 -4.25
N ARG A 100 -3.63 0.32 -4.17
CA ARG A 100 -3.77 -0.55 -5.35
C ARG A 100 -5.12 -0.41 -6.05
N SER A 101 -6.18 -0.02 -5.32
CA SER A 101 -7.51 0.18 -5.93
C SER A 101 -7.50 1.27 -7.00
N SER A 102 -6.60 2.25 -6.90
CA SER A 102 -6.38 3.30 -7.91
C SER A 102 -5.91 2.77 -9.27
N TYR A 103 -5.44 1.52 -9.37
CA TYR A 103 -5.12 0.89 -10.65
C TYR A 103 -6.36 0.37 -11.41
N PHE A 104 -7.53 0.34 -10.76
CA PHE A 104 -8.77 -0.20 -11.32
C PHE A 104 -9.84 0.90 -11.46
N PRO A 105 -10.73 0.79 -12.46
CA PRO A 105 -11.87 1.70 -12.58
C PRO A 105 -12.84 1.51 -11.41
N THR A 106 -13.35 2.62 -10.86
CA THR A 106 -14.41 2.59 -9.84
C THR A 106 -15.77 2.51 -10.51
N VAL A 107 -16.55 1.47 -10.17
CA VAL A 107 -17.93 1.32 -10.64
C VAL A 107 -18.85 1.85 -9.55
N THR A 108 -19.61 2.90 -9.87
CA THR A 108 -20.59 3.51 -8.95
C THR A 108 -21.91 3.76 -9.67
N ILE A 109 -23.01 3.72 -8.91
CA ILE A 109 -24.36 4.03 -9.40
C ILE A 109 -24.82 5.26 -8.63
N GLY A 110 -25.13 6.34 -9.35
CA GLY A 110 -25.68 7.57 -8.78
C GLY A 110 -27.05 7.89 -9.37
N LEU A 111 -28.02 8.22 -8.51
CA LEU A 111 -29.31 8.76 -8.91
C LEU A 111 -29.33 10.26 -8.61
N ALA A 112 -29.62 11.09 -9.60
CA ALA A 112 -29.74 12.54 -9.44
C ALA A 112 -31.05 13.03 -10.05
N VAL A 113 -31.85 13.75 -9.27
CA VAL A 113 -33.07 14.43 -9.72
C VAL A 113 -32.87 15.92 -9.51
N ALA A 114 -32.81 16.69 -10.59
CA ALA A 114 -32.68 18.14 -10.56
C ALA A 114 -33.95 18.79 -11.15
N ARG A 115 -34.48 19.80 -10.46
CA ARG A 115 -35.57 20.65 -10.97
C ARG A 115 -35.09 22.10 -10.95
N SER A 116 -34.89 22.68 -12.13
CA SER A 116 -34.63 24.12 -12.28
C SER A 116 -35.88 24.81 -12.82
N ARG A 117 -36.15 26.03 -12.35
CA ARG A 117 -37.18 26.91 -12.92
C ARG A 117 -36.58 28.29 -13.09
N GLN A 118 -36.35 28.68 -14.33
CA GLN A 118 -35.94 30.04 -14.67
C GLN A 118 -37.19 30.92 -14.74
N SER A 119 -37.16 32.05 -14.04
CA SER A 119 -38.28 33.01 -14.03
C SER A 119 -38.39 33.71 -15.38
N THR A 120 -39.61 33.83 -15.91
CA THR A 120 -39.91 34.56 -17.17
C THR A 120 -39.57 36.05 -17.09
N ASN A 121 -39.41 36.62 -15.89
CA ASN A 121 -39.00 38.01 -15.69
C ASN A 121 -37.48 38.22 -15.63
N GLN A 122 -36.66 37.20 -15.87
CA GLN A 122 -35.21 37.40 -16.02
C GLN A 122 -34.87 37.70 -17.47
N SER A 123 -34.83 38.99 -17.81
CA SER A 123 -34.10 39.47 -18.99
C SER A 123 -32.64 39.11 -18.82
N SER A 124 -32.13 38.21 -19.66
CA SER A 124 -30.69 37.92 -19.75
C SER A 124 -29.95 39.13 -20.30
N SER A 125 -29.60 40.07 -19.42
CA SER A 125 -28.68 41.16 -19.70
C SER A 125 -27.70 41.29 -18.54
N SER A 126 -26.68 40.45 -18.56
CA SER A 126 -25.40 40.77 -17.92
C SER A 126 -24.30 40.12 -18.75
N SER A 127 -23.79 40.88 -19.72
CA SER A 127 -22.44 40.74 -20.22
C SER A 127 -21.48 40.93 -19.03
N ALA A 128 -21.10 39.83 -18.40
CA ALA A 128 -20.03 39.81 -17.42
C ALA A 128 -18.73 39.51 -18.17
N SER A 129 -17.92 40.54 -18.36
CA SER A 129 -16.52 40.45 -18.75
C SER A 129 -15.81 39.46 -17.82
N GLN A 130 -15.28 38.39 -18.40
CA GLN A 130 -14.50 37.38 -17.71
C GLN A 130 -13.17 38.01 -17.25
N GLY A 131 -13.15 38.49 -16.01
CA GLY A 131 -11.95 38.93 -15.31
C GLY A 131 -11.32 37.73 -14.62
N ASP A 132 -10.04 37.50 -14.92
CA ASP A 132 -9.18 36.50 -14.28
C ASP A 132 -9.19 36.62 -12.75
N VAL A 133 -9.38 35.49 -12.07
CA VAL A 133 -8.98 35.32 -10.66
C VAL A 133 -8.14 34.06 -10.58
N THR A 134 -6.84 34.26 -10.54
CA THR A 134 -5.84 33.30 -10.08
C THR A 134 -6.15 32.90 -8.64
N ASN A 135 -6.34 31.59 -8.38
CA ASN A 135 -6.27 31.07 -7.01
C ASN A 135 -4.96 30.30 -6.84
N SER A 136 -3.99 31.02 -6.30
CA SER A 136 -2.77 30.48 -5.70
C SER A 136 -3.12 29.73 -4.42
N SER A 137 -2.78 28.44 -4.37
CA SER A 137 -2.68 27.68 -3.14
C SER A 137 -1.43 26.80 -3.17
N LEU A 138 -0.29 27.43 -2.92
CA LEU A 138 0.79 27.10 -1.97
C LEU A 138 2.00 28.00 -2.25
#